data_AF-A0A9E6B389-F1
#
_entry.id   AF-A0A9E6B389-F1
#
_cell.length_a   1.000
_cell.length_b   1.000
_cell.length_c   1.000
_cell.angle_alpha   90.00
_cell.angle_beta   90.00
_cell.angle_gamma   90.00
#
_symmetry.space_group_name_H-M   'P 1'
#
loop_
_entity.id
_entity.type
_entity.pdbx_description
1 polymer ?
#
loop_
_entity_poly.entity_id
_entity_poly.type
_entity_poly.pdbx_seq_one_letter_code
_entity_poly.pdbx_strand_id
1 'polypeptide(L)'
;MIPELIKILDLKGALVSIDAMGCKKSIAKSIIEQKADYVLAVKGNQGSLHEAIKSSFSKCRQSVSKNLLLNKQHGRLEARSYHVLNAKEIAADPPEWPKLKTLGMAMSYWQVKGKEPILEYRYYIISVKLDEESFGEAVRSHWAVENNLHWVLDTSLKEDNCQIYKDNNAQIGPYLGKYH
;
A
#
# COMPACT_ATOMS: atom_id res chain seq x y z
N MET A 1 -8.12 -8.13 -19.58
CA MET A 1 -7.16 -9.22 -19.28
C MET A 1 -6.40 -8.97 -17.97
N ILE A 2 -7.09 -8.94 -16.83
CA ILE A 2 -6.46 -8.98 -15.48
C ILE A 2 -6.56 -10.39 -14.87
N PRO A 3 -7.73 -11.06 -14.95
CA PRO A 3 -7.91 -12.34 -14.26
C PRO A 3 -7.04 -13.47 -14.82
N GLU A 4 -6.72 -13.44 -16.12
CA GLU A 4 -5.88 -14.45 -16.76
C GLU A 4 -4.41 -14.27 -16.40
N LEU A 5 -3.91 -13.04 -16.36
CA LEU A 5 -2.52 -12.74 -15.99
C LEU A 5 -2.22 -13.18 -14.55
N ILE A 6 -3.14 -12.86 -13.62
CA ILE A 6 -3.02 -13.23 -12.20
C ILE A 6 -2.92 -14.74 -12.02
N LYS A 7 -3.57 -15.56 -12.87
CA LYS A 7 -3.54 -17.03 -12.75
C LYS A 7 -2.27 -17.68 -13.28
N ILE A 8 -1.51 -16.98 -14.11
CA ILE A 8 -0.32 -17.50 -14.80
C ILE A 8 0.96 -17.13 -14.04
N LEU A 9 0.91 -16.06 -13.25
CA LEU A 9 2.04 -15.55 -12.49
C LEU A 9 2.18 -16.28 -11.14
N ASP A 10 3.41 -16.61 -10.74
CA ASP A 10 3.67 -17.05 -9.36
C ASP A 10 3.67 -15.84 -8.43
N LEU A 11 2.54 -15.63 -7.76
CA LEU A 11 2.32 -14.50 -6.86
C LEU A 11 2.64 -14.85 -5.40
N LYS A 12 3.11 -16.06 -5.10
CA LYS A 12 3.25 -16.52 -3.71
C LYS A 12 4.14 -15.58 -2.91
N GLY A 13 3.58 -15.01 -1.84
CA GLY A 13 4.28 -14.05 -1.00
C GLY A 13 4.24 -12.60 -1.50
N ALA A 14 3.85 -12.33 -2.74
CA ALA A 14 3.79 -10.96 -3.27
C ALA A 14 2.70 -10.11 -2.60
N LEU A 15 2.90 -8.78 -2.64
CA LEU A 15 1.89 -7.77 -2.33
C LEU A 15 1.43 -7.12 -3.63
N VAL A 16 0.28 -7.57 -4.14
CA VAL A 16 -0.23 -7.17 -5.45
C VAL A 16 -1.04 -5.88 -5.33
N SER A 17 -0.55 -4.80 -5.95
CA SER A 17 -1.29 -3.54 -6.07
C SER A 17 -2.10 -3.50 -7.37
N ILE A 18 -3.37 -3.10 -7.31
CA ILE A 18 -4.23 -2.97 -8.49
C ILE A 18 -5.08 -1.72 -8.39
N ASP A 19 -5.28 -1.08 -9.55
CA ASP A 19 -6.10 0.09 -9.72
C ASP A 19 -7.59 -0.12 -9.38
N ALA A 20 -8.34 0.98 -9.47
CA ALA A 20 -9.76 1.00 -9.17
C ALA A 20 -10.63 0.18 -10.14
N MET A 21 -10.15 -0.10 -11.35
CA MET A 21 -10.87 -0.94 -12.31
C MET A 21 -10.77 -2.43 -11.96
N GLY A 22 -9.65 -2.84 -11.35
CA GLY A 22 -9.41 -4.20 -10.88
C GLY A 22 -9.89 -4.49 -9.45
N CYS A 23 -10.44 -3.51 -8.73
CA CYS A 23 -11.02 -3.70 -7.40
C CYS A 23 -12.31 -4.53 -7.45
N LYS A 24 -12.15 -5.85 -7.54
CA LYS A 24 -13.22 -6.85 -7.60
C LYS A 24 -12.95 -7.95 -6.59
N LYS A 25 -13.98 -8.42 -5.92
CA LYS A 25 -13.87 -9.52 -4.95
C LYS A 25 -13.30 -10.80 -5.54
N SER A 26 -13.63 -11.10 -6.80
CA SER A 26 -13.09 -12.27 -7.51
C SER A 26 -11.58 -12.17 -7.73
N ILE A 27 -11.07 -10.96 -8.01
CA ILE A 27 -9.63 -10.69 -8.14
C ILE A 27 -8.96 -10.82 -6.77
N ALA A 28 -9.51 -10.18 -5.74
CA ALA A 28 -9.02 -10.31 -4.36
C ALA A 28 -8.94 -11.79 -3.94
N LYS A 29 -10.00 -12.57 -4.21
CA LYS A 29 -10.04 -14.00 -3.92
C LYS A 29 -8.93 -14.77 -4.64
N SER A 30 -8.74 -14.52 -5.94
CA SER A 30 -7.72 -15.19 -6.75
C SER A 30 -6.29 -14.89 -6.26
N ILE A 31 -6.03 -13.68 -5.78
CA ILE A 31 -4.74 -13.29 -5.19
C ILE A 31 -4.52 -14.07 -3.88
N ILE A 32 -5.53 -14.12 -3.01
CA ILE A 32 -5.43 -14.85 -1.73
C ILE A 32 -5.26 -16.37 -1.94
N GLU A 33 -5.97 -16.95 -2.91
CA GLU A 33 -5.88 -18.38 -3.26
C GLU A 33 -4.46 -18.76 -3.71
N GLN A 34 -3.73 -17.82 -4.31
CA GLN A 34 -2.32 -17.97 -4.71
C GLN A 34 -1.32 -17.63 -3.60
N LYS A 35 -1.79 -17.48 -2.35
CA LYS A 35 -0.95 -17.16 -1.18
C LYS A 35 -0.20 -15.83 -1.31
N ALA A 36 -0.81 -14.89 -2.02
CA ALA A 36 -0.38 -13.50 -2.13
C ALA A 36 -1.28 -12.60 -1.27
N ASP A 37 -0.87 -11.35 -1.13
CA ASP A 37 -1.64 -10.28 -0.50
C ASP A 37 -2.00 -9.20 -1.53
N TYR A 38 -3.00 -8.36 -1.24
CA TYR A 38 -3.42 -7.29 -2.14
C TYR A 38 -3.44 -5.90 -1.49
N VAL A 39 -3.29 -4.88 -2.33
CA VAL A 39 -3.62 -3.47 -2.09
C VAL A 39 -4.48 -3.02 -3.27
N LEU A 40 -5.80 -2.90 -3.08
CA LEU A 40 -6.73 -2.56 -4.16
C LEU A 40 -7.26 -1.14 -3.96
N ALA A 41 -7.13 -0.29 -4.98
CA ALA A 41 -7.72 1.04 -4.97
C ALA A 41 -9.25 0.94 -5.10
N VAL A 42 -10.01 1.65 -4.27
CA VAL A 42 -11.47 1.63 -4.30
C VAL A 42 -11.98 2.75 -5.19
N LYS A 43 -12.81 2.43 -6.18
CA LYS A 43 -13.35 3.43 -7.10
C LYS A 43 -14.39 4.32 -6.40
N GLY A 44 -14.36 5.62 -6.66
CA GLY A 44 -15.33 6.59 -6.14
C GLY A 44 -16.80 6.29 -6.46
N ASN A 45 -17.06 5.50 -7.52
CA ASN A 45 -18.41 5.10 -7.91
C ASN A 45 -18.84 3.70 -7.38
N GLN A 46 -18.02 3.04 -6.56
CA GLN A 46 -18.34 1.74 -5.94
C GLN A 46 -19.18 1.88 -4.64
N GLY A 47 -20.29 2.61 -4.72
CA GLY A 47 -21.37 2.58 -3.72
C GLY A 47 -20.93 2.72 -2.26
N SER A 48 -21.49 1.86 -1.40
CA SER A 48 -21.35 1.91 0.07
C SER A 48 -19.93 1.72 0.59
N LEU A 49 -19.06 0.99 -0.11
CA LEU A 49 -17.70 0.71 0.37
C LEU A 49 -16.83 1.97 0.37
N HIS A 50 -16.85 2.73 -0.73
CA HIS A 50 -16.06 3.95 -0.84
C HIS A 50 -16.46 4.96 0.25
N GLU A 51 -17.76 5.20 0.41
CA GLU A 51 -18.25 6.14 1.43
C GLU A 51 -17.98 5.65 2.86
N ALA A 52 -18.08 4.33 3.12
CA ALA A 52 -17.75 3.77 4.42
C ALA A 52 -16.27 3.99 4.78
N ILE A 53 -15.35 3.72 3.86
CA ILE A 53 -13.90 3.94 4.07
C ILE A 53 -13.62 5.44 4.23
N LYS A 54 -14.17 6.27 3.35
CA LYS A 54 -14.04 7.73 3.40
C LYS A 54 -14.55 8.31 4.73
N SER A 55 -15.63 7.76 5.27
CA SER A 55 -16.19 8.14 6.58
C SER A 55 -15.22 7.78 7.72
N SER A 56 -14.63 6.58 7.69
CA SER A 56 -13.62 6.16 8.66
C SER A 56 -12.41 7.09 8.71
N PHE A 57 -12.00 7.66 7.57
CA PHE A 57 -10.89 8.62 7.48
C PHE A 57 -11.31 10.10 7.69
N SER A 58 -12.53 10.39 8.13
CA SER A 58 -13.00 11.77 8.35
C SER A 58 -12.07 12.58 9.27
N LYS A 59 -11.62 12.01 10.39
CA LYS A 59 -10.69 12.66 11.33
C LYS A 59 -9.32 12.91 10.72
N CYS A 60 -8.78 11.93 9.97
CA CYS A 60 -7.49 12.07 9.28
C CYS A 60 -7.52 13.21 8.25
N ARG A 61 -8.66 13.44 7.58
CA ARG A 61 -8.83 14.54 6.61
C ARG A 61 -8.95 15.93 7.23
N GLN A 62 -9.36 16.01 8.50
CA GLN A 62 -9.54 17.28 9.22
C GLN A 62 -8.27 17.76 9.93
N SER A 63 -7.23 16.93 9.98
CA SER A 63 -5.98 17.21 10.68
C SER A 63 -4.82 17.28 9.69
N VAL A 64 -3.84 18.12 10.00
CA VAL A 64 -2.59 18.15 9.23
C VAL A 64 -1.83 16.86 9.54
N SER A 65 -1.54 16.08 8.49
CA SER A 65 -0.77 14.86 8.64
C SER A 65 0.63 15.17 9.15
N LYS A 66 1.06 14.45 10.19
CA LYS A 66 2.43 14.55 10.73
C LYS A 66 3.48 14.01 9.76
N ASN A 67 3.07 13.13 8.84
CA ASN A 67 3.94 12.41 7.91
C ASN A 67 3.84 12.98 6.48
N LEU A 68 3.81 14.31 6.37
CA LEU A 68 3.68 15.00 5.09
C LEU A 68 5.00 14.96 4.31
N LEU A 69 5.01 14.28 3.18
CA LEU A 69 6.13 14.25 2.25
C LEU A 69 6.01 15.42 1.28
N LEU A 70 6.93 16.38 1.38
CA LEU A 70 6.95 17.59 0.56
C LEU A 70 8.02 17.48 -0.53
N ASN A 71 7.65 17.78 -1.76
CA ASN A 71 8.58 17.93 -2.87
C ASN A 71 8.36 19.29 -3.55
N LYS A 72 9.43 20.07 -3.71
CA LYS A 72 9.42 21.37 -4.40
C LYS A 72 10.37 21.31 -5.57
N GLN A 73 9.83 21.46 -6.79
CA GLN A 73 10.63 21.50 -8.01
C GLN A 73 10.05 22.54 -8.98
N HIS A 74 10.90 23.42 -9.52
CA HIS A 74 10.56 24.32 -10.64
C HIS A 74 9.19 25.03 -10.54
N GLY A 75 8.81 25.52 -9.35
CA GLY A 75 7.53 26.22 -9.14
C GLY A 75 6.31 25.32 -8.98
N ARG A 76 6.52 24.00 -8.86
CA ARG A 76 5.55 22.97 -8.44
C ARG A 76 5.83 22.56 -7.00
N LEU A 77 4.78 22.60 -6.19
CA LEU A 77 4.74 22.05 -4.85
C LEU A 77 3.90 20.77 -4.89
N GLU A 78 4.46 19.68 -4.42
CA GLU A 78 3.75 18.44 -4.15
C GLU A 78 3.78 18.13 -2.66
N ALA A 79 2.65 17.71 -2.12
CA ALA A 79 2.57 17.13 -0.79
C ALA A 79 1.84 15.79 -0.87
N ARG A 80 2.34 14.77 -0.15
CA ARG A 80 1.68 13.47 -0.04
C ARG A 80 1.61 13.07 1.42
N SER A 81 0.52 12.42 1.82
CA SER A 81 0.45 11.74 3.11
C SER A 81 -0.32 10.43 2.98
N TYR A 82 0.00 9.49 3.86
CA TYR A 82 -0.57 8.15 3.87
C TYR A 82 -1.11 7.85 5.25
N HIS A 83 -2.28 7.23 5.29
CA HIS A 83 -2.94 6.84 6.53
C HIS A 83 -3.48 5.44 6.41
N VAL A 84 -3.41 4.70 7.51
CA VAL A 84 -3.96 3.35 7.61
C VAL A 84 -4.87 3.25 8.83
N LEU A 85 -5.91 2.44 8.72
CA LEU A 85 -6.78 2.05 9.83
C LEU A 85 -6.96 0.54 9.82
N ASN A 86 -7.30 -0.05 10.97
CA ASN A 86 -7.73 -1.43 10.99
C ASN A 86 -9.04 -1.58 10.21
N ALA A 87 -9.20 -2.67 9.45
CA ALA A 87 -10.45 -2.94 8.73
C ALA A 87 -11.70 -2.97 9.63
N LYS A 88 -11.54 -3.30 10.92
CA LYS A 88 -12.61 -3.26 11.92
C LYS A 88 -13.12 -1.86 12.24
N GLU A 89 -12.38 -0.81 11.88
CA GLU A 89 -12.75 0.59 12.09
C GLU A 89 -13.60 1.15 10.93
N ILE A 90 -14.03 0.29 10.01
CA ILE A 90 -14.91 0.70 8.92
C ILE A 90 -16.27 1.17 9.46
N ALA A 91 -16.74 2.33 8.99
CA ALA A 91 -17.93 2.98 9.54
C ALA A 91 -19.26 2.27 9.27
N ALA A 92 -19.28 1.25 8.40
CA ALA A 92 -20.44 0.45 8.05
C ALA A 92 -19.97 -0.96 7.67
N ASP A 93 -20.79 -1.99 7.86
CA ASP A 93 -20.46 -3.38 7.47
C ASP A 93 -20.29 -3.48 5.94
N PRO A 94 -19.05 -3.56 5.41
CA PRO A 94 -18.85 -3.77 4.01
C PRO A 94 -19.15 -5.25 3.71
N PRO A 95 -19.57 -5.57 2.48
CA PRO A 95 -19.74 -6.97 2.12
C PRO A 95 -18.37 -7.65 2.24
N GLU A 96 -18.30 -8.85 2.84
CA GLU A 96 -17.05 -9.50 3.25
C GLU A 96 -15.99 -9.56 2.13
N TRP A 97 -14.82 -9.00 2.38
CA TRP A 97 -13.68 -9.02 1.45
C TRP A 97 -12.64 -10.04 1.91
N PRO A 98 -12.09 -10.87 1.01
CA PRO A 98 -11.15 -11.94 1.38
C PRO A 98 -9.96 -11.41 2.18
N LYS A 99 -9.79 -11.87 3.41
CA LYS A 99 -8.68 -11.49 4.31
C LYS A 99 -8.51 -9.97 4.53
N LEU A 100 -9.53 -9.12 4.35
CA LEU A 100 -9.40 -7.68 4.58
C LEU A 100 -8.93 -7.38 6.01
N LYS A 101 -7.79 -6.69 6.17
CA LYS A 101 -7.17 -6.36 7.46
C LYS A 101 -6.91 -4.88 7.67
N THR A 102 -6.64 -4.14 6.61
CA THR A 102 -6.28 -2.72 6.68
C THR A 102 -7.04 -1.91 5.64
N LEU A 103 -7.45 -0.71 6.03
CA LEU A 103 -7.93 0.35 5.13
C LEU A 103 -6.80 1.34 4.91
N GLY A 104 -6.64 1.83 3.68
CA GLY A 104 -5.64 2.84 3.35
C GLY A 104 -6.26 4.11 2.78
N MET A 105 -5.65 5.25 3.08
CA MET A 105 -5.94 6.53 2.43
C MET A 105 -4.63 7.19 2.00
N ALA A 106 -4.52 7.48 0.70
CA ALA A 106 -3.45 8.32 0.16
C ALA A 106 -4.01 9.71 -0.14
N MET A 107 -3.42 10.74 0.47
CA MET A 107 -3.67 12.14 0.17
C MET A 107 -2.58 12.66 -0.77
N SER A 108 -2.99 13.52 -1.69
CA SER A 108 -2.15 14.04 -2.74
C SER A 108 -2.53 15.49 -3.01
N TYR A 109 -1.57 16.40 -2.84
CA TYR A 109 -1.74 17.83 -3.05
C TYR A 109 -0.72 18.33 -4.07
N TRP A 110 -1.18 19.03 -5.10
CA TRP A 110 -0.33 19.63 -6.12
C TRP A 110 -0.68 21.09 -6.31
N GLN A 111 0.33 21.96 -6.30
CA GLN A 111 0.16 23.37 -6.64
C GLN A 111 1.25 23.78 -7.64
N VAL A 112 0.82 24.33 -8.78
CA VAL A 112 1.70 24.93 -9.78
C VAL A 112 1.43 26.42 -9.80
N LYS A 113 2.48 27.25 -9.87
CA LYS A 113 2.33 28.70 -9.94
C LYS A 113 1.35 29.12 -11.04
N GLY A 114 0.33 29.89 -10.68
CA GLY A 114 -0.70 30.38 -11.60
C GLY A 114 -1.82 29.38 -11.93
N LYS A 115 -1.88 28.23 -11.26
CA LYS A 115 -2.99 27.26 -11.35
C LYS A 115 -3.64 27.04 -10.00
N GLU A 116 -4.92 26.67 -10.03
CA GLU A 116 -5.63 26.23 -8.83
C GLU A 116 -4.94 25.01 -8.21
N PRO A 117 -4.81 24.96 -6.87
CA PRO A 117 -4.29 23.79 -6.19
C PRO A 117 -5.25 22.62 -6.34
N ILE A 118 -4.70 21.42 -6.49
CA ILE A 118 -5.45 20.17 -6.60
C ILE A 118 -5.21 19.38 -5.32
N LEU A 119 -6.30 18.91 -4.70
CA LEU A 119 -6.28 18.02 -3.55
C LEU A 119 -7.09 16.77 -3.88
N GLU A 120 -6.44 15.62 -3.84
CA GLU A 120 -7.03 14.32 -4.13
C GLU A 120 -6.87 13.36 -2.95
N TYR A 121 -7.89 12.53 -2.76
CA TYR A 121 -7.88 11.41 -1.82
C TYR A 121 -8.18 10.13 -2.58
N ARG A 122 -7.37 9.10 -2.34
CA ARG A 122 -7.59 7.74 -2.86
C ARG A 122 -7.68 6.78 -1.69
N TYR A 123 -8.64 5.87 -1.76
CA TYR A 123 -8.92 4.90 -0.71
C TYR A 123 -8.58 3.49 -1.17
N TYR A 124 -8.16 2.65 -0.23
CA TYR A 124 -7.64 1.32 -0.50
C TYR A 124 -8.16 0.30 0.51
N ILE A 125 -8.28 -0.94 0.06
CA ILE A 125 -8.50 -2.12 0.90
C ILE A 125 -7.30 -3.06 0.79
N ILE A 126 -6.89 -3.64 1.92
CA ILE A 126 -5.60 -4.33 2.04
C ILE A 126 -5.76 -5.63 2.85
N SER A 127 -5.24 -6.75 2.34
CA SER A 127 -5.40 -8.08 2.97
C SER A 127 -4.44 -8.37 4.12
N VAL A 128 -3.39 -7.57 4.24
CA VAL A 128 -2.35 -7.69 5.25
C VAL A 128 -2.34 -6.45 6.13
N LYS A 129 -1.81 -6.58 7.35
CA LYS A 129 -1.56 -5.41 8.19
C LYS A 129 -0.38 -4.66 7.59
N LEU A 130 -0.56 -3.39 7.28
CA LEU A 130 0.48 -2.46 6.89
C LEU A 130 0.47 -1.25 7.82
N ASP A 131 1.63 -0.68 8.07
CA ASP A 131 1.78 0.66 8.60
C ASP A 131 1.71 1.72 7.50
N GLU A 132 1.71 3.01 7.88
CA GLU A 132 1.61 4.13 6.94
C GLU A 132 2.79 4.18 5.95
N GLU A 133 3.98 3.78 6.39
CA GLU A 133 5.21 3.81 5.59
C GLU A 133 5.18 2.75 4.48
N SER A 134 4.96 1.49 4.86
CA SER A 134 4.87 0.35 3.93
C SER A 134 3.70 0.52 2.96
N PHE A 135 2.56 1.04 3.44
CA PHE A 135 1.44 1.37 2.57
C PHE A 135 1.79 2.49 1.59
N GLY A 136 2.45 3.54 2.06
CA GLY A 136 2.90 4.63 1.20
C GLY A 136 3.85 4.17 0.11
N GLU A 137 4.79 3.28 0.44
CA GLU A 137 5.69 2.65 -0.52
C GLU A 137 4.93 1.85 -1.58
N ALA A 138 4.06 0.93 -1.17
CA ALA A 138 3.25 0.13 -2.10
C ALA A 138 2.44 1.00 -3.07
N VAL A 139 1.86 2.10 -2.58
CA VAL A 139 1.13 3.05 -3.42
C VAL A 139 2.07 3.78 -4.38
N ARG A 140 3.22 4.27 -3.92
CA ARG A 140 4.17 5.01 -4.79
C ARG A 140 4.76 4.13 -5.87
N SER A 141 5.16 2.91 -5.53
CA SER A 141 5.72 1.96 -6.48
C SER A 141 4.71 1.60 -7.58
N HIS A 142 3.43 1.44 -7.21
CA HIS A 142 2.32 1.29 -8.17
C HIS A 142 2.23 2.47 -9.15
N TRP A 143 2.28 3.73 -8.68
CA TRP A 143 2.21 4.91 -9.57
C TRP A 143 3.48 5.13 -10.40
N ALA A 144 4.65 4.81 -9.87
CA ALA A 144 5.91 4.91 -10.61
C ALA A 144 5.91 3.97 -11.82
N VAL A 145 5.33 2.78 -11.63
CA VAL A 145 5.06 1.80 -12.67
C VAL A 145 4.05 2.31 -13.69
N GLU A 146 2.89 2.81 -13.25
CA GLU A 146 1.81 3.22 -14.17
C GLU A 146 2.23 4.40 -15.06
N ASN A 147 3.07 5.30 -14.55
CA ASN A 147 3.66 6.38 -15.34
C ASN A 147 4.64 5.89 -16.41
N ASN A 148 5.15 4.66 -16.31
CA ASN A 148 6.17 4.12 -17.20
C ASN A 148 5.72 2.94 -18.07
N LEU A 149 4.66 2.21 -17.72
CA LEU A 149 4.02 1.15 -18.53
C LEU A 149 2.67 0.78 -17.92
N HIS A 150 1.62 0.73 -18.74
CA HIS A 150 0.35 0.12 -18.35
C HIS A 150 0.60 -1.35 -17.94
N TRP A 151 0.28 -1.70 -16.69
CA TRP A 151 0.38 -3.05 -16.08
C TRP A 151 1.81 -3.56 -15.77
N VAL A 152 2.48 -2.99 -14.77
CA VAL A 152 3.57 -3.74 -14.09
C VAL A 152 3.06 -4.25 -12.75
N LEU A 153 3.17 -5.58 -12.60
CA LEU A 153 2.94 -6.33 -11.38
C LEU A 153 4.06 -5.97 -10.40
N ASP A 154 3.73 -5.34 -9.28
CA ASP A 154 4.72 -5.07 -8.23
C ASP A 154 4.92 -6.33 -7.36
N THR A 155 6.15 -6.83 -7.31
CA THR A 155 6.56 -7.98 -6.47
C THR A 155 7.40 -7.57 -5.26
N SER A 156 7.51 -6.29 -4.91
CA SER A 156 8.68 -5.80 -4.15
C SER A 156 8.57 -5.80 -2.62
N LEU A 157 7.44 -6.18 -2.01
CA LEU A 157 7.25 -6.01 -0.55
C LEU A 157 7.05 -7.34 0.18
N LYS A 158 8.08 -8.20 0.20
CA LYS A 158 8.23 -9.27 1.22
C LYS A 158 9.68 -9.77 1.47
N GLU A 159 10.73 -9.12 0.98
CA GLU A 159 12.10 -9.58 1.29
C GLU A 159 12.63 -9.14 2.67
N ASP A 160 12.11 -8.06 3.26
CA ASP A 160 12.69 -7.48 4.49
C ASP A 160 12.12 -8.00 5.83
N ASN A 161 11.25 -9.02 5.82
CA ASN A 161 10.73 -9.61 7.06
C ASN A 161 11.41 -10.92 7.49
N CYS A 162 12.57 -11.24 6.92
CA CYS A 162 13.44 -12.30 7.45
C CYS A 162 14.28 -11.77 8.62
N GLN A 163 13.68 -11.68 9.82
CA GLN A 163 14.47 -11.76 11.05
C GLN A 163 15.06 -13.17 11.15
N ILE A 164 16.27 -13.34 10.63
CA ILE A 164 17.08 -14.52 10.83
C ILE A 164 17.48 -14.53 12.31
N TYR A 165 16.81 -15.35 13.12
CA TYR A 165 17.35 -15.81 14.39
C TYR A 165 18.63 -16.61 14.08
N LYS A 166 19.79 -15.98 14.25
CA LYS A 166 21.04 -16.73 14.39
C LYS A 166 21.19 -17.15 15.85
N ASP A 167 20.68 -18.34 16.12
CA ASP A 167 21.11 -19.15 17.25
C ASP A 167 22.60 -19.49 17.03
N ASN A 168 23.48 -18.90 17.82
CA ASN A 168 24.88 -19.33 17.89
C ASN A 168 25.18 -19.78 19.31
N ASN A 169 24.75 -21.00 19.64
CA ASN A 169 25.39 -21.82 20.65
C ASN A 169 26.50 -22.62 19.98
N ALA A 170 27.77 -22.27 20.26
CA ALA A 170 28.83 -23.21 20.64
C ALA A 170 30.20 -22.51 20.69
N GLN A 171 30.92 -22.82 21.77
CA GLN A 171 32.23 -22.37 22.18
C GLN A 171 33.35 -22.69 21.19
N ILE A 172 34.36 -21.82 21.13
CA ILE A 172 35.78 -22.13 21.39
C ILE A 172 36.55 -20.81 21.56
N GLY A 173 37.20 -20.61 22.71
CA GLY A 173 38.31 -19.65 22.88
C GLY A 173 39.66 -20.35 22.69
N PRO A 174 40.78 -19.76 23.13
CA PRO A 174 41.30 -18.43 22.76
C PRO A 174 42.75 -18.57 22.25
N TYR A 175 43.22 -17.76 21.29
CA TYR A 175 44.68 -17.58 21.09
C TYR A 175 45.06 -16.17 20.63
N LEU A 176 46.11 -15.68 21.30
CA LEU A 176 46.79 -14.40 21.24
C LEU A 176 47.50 -14.12 19.91
N GLY A 177 47.74 -12.84 19.61
CA GLY A 177 48.81 -12.42 18.70
C GLY A 177 48.81 -10.92 18.35
N LYS A 178 49.65 -10.15 19.04
CA LYS A 178 50.05 -8.77 18.68
C LYS A 178 50.98 -8.76 17.45
N TYR A 179 51.33 -7.55 17.00
CA TYR A 179 52.34 -7.11 16.00
C TYR A 179 51.79 -7.02 14.57
N HIS A 180 51.88 -5.92 13.82
CA HIS A 180 52.76 -4.74 13.83
C HIS A 180 51.94 -3.47 13.52
#